data_AF-A0A5C3MNZ5-F1
#
_entry.id   AF-A0A5C3MNZ5-F1
#
_cell.length_a   1.000
_cell.length_b   1.000
_cell.length_c   1.000
_cell.angle_alpha   90.00
_cell.angle_beta   90.00
_cell.angle_gamma   90.00
#
_symmetry.space_group_name_H-M   'P 1'
#
loop_
_entity.id
_entity.type
_entity.pdbx_description
1 polymer ?
#
loop_
_entity_poly.entity_id
_entity_poly.type
_entity_poly.pdbx_seq_one_letter_code
_entity_poly.pdbx_strand_id
1 'polypeptide(L)'
;MPRHRCKGWLHITIQNTIPALVRIRLNHDIPHPHYTDISIPEHVQNLIYECRRQTPGQIWDRILAENEGRTVEYTERQVYALWQHINEEVWWLDDDQVKSARMVLEAAQGKEVELIDVTMEKGIDVIAFALKDSVDEFGGEMAELAMDSTWKTNAAQYELYALVGEANGQALVMGFVCTVMTDGSAAKGAKERMLTETLRWFKKHCPNVRFTLTDKDWSEINALCSPYTLRTVFPNAKHQICYWHAIKYIEERLAENKPLAAYDPRKAHTVFKFIDPTWAPGVTRGDIKEYLDGRDVELDGNEQGGIRKRLTAQREVSNV
;
A
#
# COMPACT_ATOMS: atom_id res chain seq x y z
N MET A 1 -27.85 -17.75 -1.52
CA MET A 1 -29.08 -18.05 -2.28
C MET A 1 -28.96 -19.43 -2.93
N PRO A 2 -30.01 -20.26 -2.90
CA PRO A 2 -30.01 -21.56 -3.58
C PRO A 2 -29.92 -21.36 -5.09
N ARG A 3 -28.95 -22.03 -5.74
CA ARG A 3 -28.88 -22.06 -7.21
C ARG A 3 -29.97 -23.00 -7.72
N HIS A 4 -30.96 -22.46 -8.41
CA HIS A 4 -31.98 -23.28 -9.08
C HIS A 4 -31.37 -23.90 -10.35
N ARG A 5 -31.70 -25.17 -10.64
CA ARG A 5 -31.33 -25.83 -11.92
C ARG A 5 -32.15 -25.31 -13.11
N CYS A 6 -32.48 -24.02 -13.07
CA CYS A 6 -33.01 -23.30 -14.20
C CYS A 6 -31.84 -23.18 -15.18
N LYS A 7 -31.92 -23.79 -16.36
CA LYS A 7 -30.88 -23.69 -17.41
C LYS A 7 -30.94 -22.30 -18.07
N GLY A 8 -31.15 -21.28 -17.25
CA GLY A 8 -31.26 -19.91 -17.69
C GLY A 8 -29.95 -19.42 -18.23
N TRP A 9 -30.04 -18.55 -19.23
CA TRP A 9 -28.89 -17.97 -19.88
C TRP A 9 -29.15 -16.49 -20.17
N LEU A 10 -28.08 -15.71 -20.07
CA LEU A 10 -28.04 -14.30 -20.40
C LEU A 10 -27.12 -14.15 -21.62
N HIS A 11 -27.66 -13.65 -22.72
CA HIS A 11 -26.90 -13.34 -23.93
C HIS A 11 -26.93 -11.84 -24.16
N ILE A 12 -25.76 -11.22 -24.04
CA ILE A 12 -25.56 -9.79 -24.30
C ILE A 12 -24.84 -9.68 -25.64
N THR A 13 -25.43 -8.94 -26.58
CA THR A 13 -24.82 -8.64 -27.87
C THR A 13 -24.59 -7.13 -27.95
N ILE A 14 -23.33 -6.74 -28.09
CA ILE A 14 -22.93 -5.35 -28.31
C ILE A 14 -22.57 -5.23 -29.78
N GLN A 15 -23.19 -4.29 -30.49
CA GLN A 15 -22.93 -4.12 -31.91
C GLN A 15 -21.72 -3.20 -32.12
N ASN A 16 -20.63 -3.73 -32.69
CA ASN A 16 -19.38 -2.98 -32.85
C ASN A 16 -19.52 -1.68 -33.68
N THR A 17 -20.52 -1.60 -34.56
CA THR A 17 -20.76 -0.43 -35.40
C THR A 17 -21.57 0.67 -34.72
N ILE A 18 -22.28 0.34 -33.64
CA ILE A 18 -23.06 1.29 -32.84
C ILE A 18 -22.90 0.89 -31.37
N PRO A 19 -21.82 1.34 -30.70
CA PRO A 19 -21.50 0.91 -29.33
C PRO A 19 -22.62 1.16 -28.31
N ALA A 20 -23.51 2.11 -28.59
CA ALA A 20 -24.69 2.42 -27.77
C ALA A 20 -25.84 1.40 -27.91
N LEU A 21 -25.81 0.52 -28.91
CA LEU A 21 -26.87 -0.48 -29.11
C LEU A 21 -26.47 -1.81 -28.47
N VAL A 22 -27.04 -2.06 -27.29
CA VAL A 22 -26.89 -3.32 -26.56
C VAL A 22 -28.19 -4.11 -26.66
N ARG A 23 -28.12 -5.34 -27.17
CA ARG A 23 -29.23 -6.30 -27.14
C ARG A 23 -29.03 -7.28 -26.01
N ILE A 24 -29.99 -7.34 -25.09
CA ILE A 24 -30.00 -8.28 -23.98
C ILE A 24 -31.10 -9.32 -24.22
N ARG A 25 -30.75 -10.60 -24.18
CA ARG A 25 -31.70 -11.72 -24.15
C ARG A 25 -31.47 -12.52 -22.88
N LEU A 26 -32.52 -12.68 -22.09
CA LEU A 26 -32.53 -13.48 -20.88
C LEU A 26 -33.59 -14.57 -21.04
N ASN A 27 -33.22 -15.82 -20.76
CA ASN A 27 -34.15 -16.94 -20.72
C ASN A 27 -34.06 -17.62 -19.36
N HIS A 28 -35.20 -18.09 -18.85
CA HIS A 28 -35.31 -18.92 -17.66
C HIS A 28 -36.22 -20.11 -17.97
N ASP A 29 -35.67 -21.33 -17.89
CA ASP A 29 -36.40 -22.56 -18.21
C ASP A 29 -37.41 -22.97 -17.12
N ILE A 30 -37.22 -22.52 -15.88
CA ILE A 30 -38.02 -22.93 -14.72
C ILE A 30 -38.39 -21.69 -13.90
N PRO A 31 -39.67 -21.51 -13.53
CA PRO A 31 -40.08 -20.50 -12.56
C PRO A 31 -39.37 -20.75 -11.23
N HIS A 32 -38.66 -19.75 -10.73
CA HIS A 32 -38.09 -19.73 -9.39
C HIS A 32 -38.46 -18.41 -8.72
N PRO A 33 -38.32 -18.32 -7.38
CA PRO A 33 -38.61 -17.08 -6.66
C PRO A 33 -37.95 -15.89 -7.35
N HIS A 34 -38.68 -14.78 -7.41
CA HIS A 34 -38.15 -13.53 -7.96
C HIS A 34 -36.89 -13.13 -7.21
N TYR A 35 -36.00 -12.46 -7.93
CA TYR A 35 -34.85 -11.81 -7.32
C TYR A 35 -35.34 -10.89 -6.20
N THR A 36 -34.93 -11.18 -4.96
CA THR A 36 -35.15 -10.27 -3.83
C THR A 36 -34.23 -9.07 -4.03
N ASP A 37 -34.79 -7.87 -3.95
CA ASP A 37 -33.98 -6.65 -3.95
C ASP A 37 -33.03 -6.69 -2.74
N ILE A 38 -31.73 -6.71 -3.02
CA ILE A 38 -30.68 -6.69 -2.00
C ILE A 38 -30.14 -5.27 -1.77
N SER A 39 -30.80 -4.26 -2.35
CA SER A 39 -30.41 -2.86 -2.18
C SER A 39 -30.51 -2.43 -0.72
N ILE A 40 -29.64 -1.50 -0.34
CA ILE A 40 -29.70 -0.88 0.98
C ILE A 40 -31.02 -0.11 1.10
N PRO A 41 -31.85 -0.34 2.13
CA PRO A 41 -33.09 0.41 2.33
C PRO A 41 -32.85 1.92 2.47
N GLU A 42 -33.77 2.76 1.98
CA GLU A 42 -33.62 4.22 1.94
C GLU A 42 -33.27 4.85 3.30
N HIS A 43 -33.88 4.39 4.39
CA HIS A 43 -33.58 4.88 5.74
C HIS A 43 -32.12 4.64 6.14
N VAL A 44 -31.52 3.52 5.70
CA VAL A 44 -30.11 3.19 5.94
C VAL A 44 -29.21 4.01 5.02
N GLN A 45 -29.62 4.27 3.77
CA GLN A 45 -28.88 5.17 2.87
C GLN A 45 -28.78 6.58 3.48
N ASN A 46 -29.88 7.10 4.04
CA ASN A 46 -29.92 8.38 4.73
C ASN A 46 -29.01 8.38 5.97
N LEU A 47 -29.03 7.31 6.76
CA LEU A 47 -28.13 7.15 7.90
C LEU A 47 -26.64 7.20 7.47
N ILE A 48 -26.29 6.50 6.38
CA ILE A 48 -24.92 6.51 5.84
C ILE A 48 -24.54 7.92 5.38
N TYR A 49 -25.45 8.64 4.72
CA TYR A 49 -25.22 10.02 4.29
C TYR A 49 -25.02 10.98 5.46
N GLU A 50 -25.85 10.88 6.51
CA GLU A 50 -25.74 11.67 7.73
C GLU A 50 -24.42 11.37 8.46
N CYS A 51 -24.02 10.10 8.49
CA CYS A 51 -22.80 9.64 9.14
C CYS A 51 -21.57 9.63 8.21
N ARG A 52 -21.61 10.26 7.03
CA ARG A 52 -20.56 10.15 6.00
C ARG A 52 -19.15 10.54 6.46
N ARG A 53 -19.03 11.30 7.56
CA ARG A 53 -17.76 11.69 8.19
C ARG A 53 -17.17 10.64 9.14
N GLN A 54 -17.92 9.60 9.48
CA GLN A 54 -17.46 8.46 10.27
C GLN A 54 -16.84 7.40 9.36
N THR A 55 -16.08 6.46 9.93
CA THR A 55 -15.55 5.34 9.16
C THR A 55 -16.68 4.37 8.79
N PRO A 56 -16.59 3.65 7.65
CA PRO A 56 -17.57 2.64 7.27
C PRO A 56 -17.86 1.60 8.35
N GLY A 57 -16.82 1.19 9.11
CA GLY A 57 -16.95 0.27 10.23
C GLY A 57 -17.78 0.84 11.38
N GLN A 58 -17.57 2.12 11.76
CA GLN A 58 -18.39 2.79 12.77
C GLN A 58 -19.86 2.90 12.36
N ILE A 59 -20.10 3.19 11.08
CA ILE A 59 -21.46 3.25 10.52
C ILE A 59 -22.10 1.86 10.58
N TRP A 60 -21.35 0.81 10.24
CA TRP A 60 -21.82 -0.57 10.33
C TRP A 60 -22.16 -1.00 11.76
N ASP A 61 -21.29 -0.71 12.72
CA ASP A 61 -21.54 -0.99 14.14
C ASP A 61 -22.80 -0.29 14.63
N ARG A 62 -23.02 0.97 14.20
CA ARG A 62 -24.23 1.71 14.51
C ARG A 62 -25.48 1.08 13.90
N ILE A 63 -25.41 0.64 12.64
CA ILE A 63 -26.51 -0.08 11.99
C ILE A 63 -26.85 -1.34 12.77
N LEU A 64 -25.86 -2.13 13.18
CA LEU A 64 -26.07 -3.33 13.97
C LEU A 64 -26.72 -3.00 15.33
N ALA A 65 -26.29 -1.92 15.99
CA ALA A 65 -26.87 -1.47 17.25
C ALA A 65 -28.34 -1.04 17.11
N GLU A 66 -28.68 -0.27 16.06
CA GLU A 66 -30.07 0.16 15.79
C GLU A 66 -30.99 -1.01 15.42
N ASN A 67 -30.42 -2.12 14.95
CA ASN A 67 -31.13 -3.36 14.64
C ASN A 67 -31.07 -4.41 15.77
N GLU A 68 -30.70 -4.02 17.00
CA GLU A 68 -30.58 -4.91 18.16
C GLU A 68 -29.64 -6.11 17.93
N GLY A 69 -28.62 -5.96 17.08
CA GLY A 69 -27.71 -7.02 16.67
C GLY A 69 -28.33 -8.10 15.78
N ARG A 70 -29.55 -7.89 15.27
CA ARG A 70 -30.20 -8.83 14.35
C ARG A 70 -29.52 -8.80 12.98
N THR A 71 -29.54 -9.95 12.31
CA THR A 71 -29.05 -10.07 10.94
C THR A 71 -29.88 -9.18 10.01
N VAL A 72 -29.21 -8.23 9.36
CA VAL A 72 -29.78 -7.40 8.29
C VAL A 72 -29.58 -8.08 6.93
N GLU A 73 -30.41 -7.73 5.95
CA GLU A 73 -30.39 -8.37 4.61
C GLU A 73 -29.29 -7.82 3.68
N TYR A 74 -28.53 -6.82 4.14
CA TYR A 74 -27.44 -6.18 3.43
C TYR A 74 -26.13 -6.34 4.21
N THR A 75 -25.01 -6.11 3.54
CA THR A 75 -23.66 -6.38 4.08
C THR A 75 -22.89 -5.10 4.39
N GLU A 76 -21.94 -5.19 5.32
CA GLU A 76 -20.95 -4.15 5.58
C GLU A 76 -20.29 -3.65 4.28
N ARG A 77 -20.02 -4.58 3.34
CA ARG A 77 -19.43 -4.23 2.04
C ARG A 77 -20.33 -3.35 1.18
N GLN A 78 -21.64 -3.52 1.24
CA GLN A 78 -22.58 -2.63 0.56
C GLN A 78 -22.59 -1.25 1.21
N VAL A 79 -22.54 -1.19 2.55
CA VAL A 79 -22.42 0.07 3.31
C VAL A 79 -21.15 0.81 2.91
N TYR A 80 -20.01 0.10 2.88
CA TYR A 80 -18.74 0.64 2.43
C TYR A 80 -18.83 1.20 1.00
N ALA A 81 -19.40 0.45 0.06
CA ALA A 81 -19.52 0.86 -1.33
C ALA A 81 -20.38 2.14 -1.48
N LEU A 82 -21.50 2.22 -0.76
CA LEU A 82 -22.35 3.41 -0.77
C LEU A 82 -21.67 4.60 -0.10
N TRP A 83 -21.01 4.40 1.04
CA TRP A 83 -20.22 5.43 1.71
C TRP A 83 -19.12 5.98 0.80
N GLN A 84 -18.43 5.11 0.06
CA GLN A 84 -17.39 5.50 -0.89
C GLN A 84 -17.96 6.37 -2.01
N HIS A 85 -19.11 5.98 -2.57
CA HIS A 85 -19.78 6.76 -3.61
C HIS A 85 -20.29 8.12 -3.09
N ILE A 86 -20.85 8.18 -1.88
CA ILE A 86 -21.30 9.45 -1.26
C ILE A 86 -20.13 10.41 -1.06
N ASN A 87 -18.96 9.90 -0.68
CA ASN A 87 -17.78 10.72 -0.43
C ASN A 87 -16.91 10.92 -1.68
N GLU A 88 -17.30 10.37 -2.83
CA GLU A 88 -16.52 10.41 -4.07
C GLU A 88 -16.18 11.85 -4.47
N GLU A 89 -17.14 12.75 -4.40
CA GLU A 89 -16.96 14.18 -4.72
C GLU A 89 -15.95 14.89 -3.81
N VAL A 90 -15.61 14.33 -2.64
CA VAL A 90 -14.63 14.90 -1.71
C VAL A 90 -13.20 14.63 -2.18
N TRP A 91 -12.94 13.46 -2.75
CA TRP A 91 -11.59 13.00 -3.11
C TRP A 91 -11.35 12.82 -4.60
N TRP A 92 -12.40 12.70 -5.41
CA TRP A 92 -12.35 12.63 -6.88
C TRP A 92 -12.59 14.03 -7.45
N LEU A 93 -11.52 14.82 -7.48
CA LEU A 93 -11.50 16.20 -7.97
C LEU A 93 -10.95 16.30 -9.40
N ASP A 94 -10.30 15.25 -9.89
CA ASP A 94 -9.76 15.16 -11.26
C ASP A 94 -9.73 13.70 -11.74
N ASP A 95 -9.81 13.47 -13.05
CA ASP A 95 -9.69 12.14 -13.66
C ASP A 95 -8.26 11.57 -13.52
N ASP A 96 -7.25 12.44 -13.40
CA ASP A 96 -5.90 12.05 -13.02
C ASP A 96 -5.82 11.85 -11.49
N GLN A 97 -5.62 10.59 -11.09
CA GLN A 97 -5.58 10.19 -9.67
C GLN A 97 -4.52 10.93 -8.85
N VAL A 98 -3.38 11.26 -9.45
CA VAL A 98 -2.27 11.95 -8.77
C VAL A 98 -2.62 13.42 -8.59
N LYS A 99 -3.14 14.05 -9.65
CA LYS A 99 -3.61 15.43 -9.59
C LYS A 99 -4.75 15.59 -8.59
N SER A 100 -5.71 14.66 -8.58
CA SER A 100 -6.80 14.62 -7.61
C SER A 100 -6.27 14.54 -6.17
N ALA A 101 -5.31 13.65 -5.90
CA ALA A 101 -4.68 13.55 -4.59
C ALA A 101 -3.95 14.84 -4.17
N ARG A 102 -3.22 15.49 -5.09
CA ARG A 102 -2.57 16.77 -4.83
C ARG A 102 -3.59 17.86 -4.48
N MET A 103 -4.71 17.95 -5.21
CA MET A 103 -5.77 18.92 -4.93
C MET A 103 -6.39 18.73 -3.53
N VAL A 104 -6.63 17.47 -3.11
CA VAL A 104 -7.13 17.17 -1.76
C VAL A 104 -6.13 17.63 -0.69
N LEU A 105 -4.84 17.31 -0.86
CA LEU A 105 -3.80 17.67 0.09
C LEU A 105 -3.55 19.18 0.14
N GLU A 106 -3.58 19.86 -1.00
CA GLU A 106 -3.47 21.32 -1.07
C GLU A 106 -4.64 22.02 -0.36
N ALA A 107 -5.85 21.48 -0.46
CA ALA A 107 -7.02 22.00 0.26
C ALA A 107 -6.91 21.79 1.79
N ALA A 108 -6.24 20.73 2.22
CA ALA A 108 -6.00 20.37 3.61
C ALA A 108 -4.71 20.99 4.20
N GLN A 109 -3.86 21.58 3.36
CA GLN A 109 -2.54 22.11 3.74
C GLN A 109 -2.63 23.15 4.86
N GLY A 110 -1.83 22.96 5.91
CA GLY A 110 -1.76 23.84 7.07
C GLY A 110 -2.95 23.73 8.03
N LYS A 111 -3.94 22.87 7.74
CA LYS A 111 -5.07 22.58 8.61
C LYS A 111 -4.96 21.16 9.17
N GLU A 112 -5.09 20.16 8.31
CA GLU A 112 -5.10 18.74 8.69
C GLU A 112 -3.79 18.05 8.29
N VAL A 113 -3.13 18.56 7.24
CA VAL A 113 -1.88 18.01 6.73
C VAL A 113 -0.81 19.08 6.56
N GLU A 114 0.44 18.64 6.59
CA GLU A 114 1.59 19.44 6.16
C GLU A 114 2.33 18.71 5.03
N LEU A 115 2.26 19.28 3.83
CA LEU A 115 3.03 18.84 2.66
C LEU A 115 4.52 18.98 2.95
N ILE A 116 5.23 17.90 2.71
CA ILE A 116 6.68 17.82 2.89
C ILE A 116 7.33 18.09 1.54
N ASP A 117 8.13 19.14 1.47
CA ASP A 117 8.87 19.48 0.27
C ASP A 117 9.97 18.44 0.02
N VAL A 118 9.90 17.79 -1.13
CA VAL A 118 10.83 16.74 -1.56
C VAL A 118 11.29 17.08 -2.96
N THR A 119 12.60 17.02 -3.17
CA THR A 119 13.23 17.28 -4.45
C THR A 119 12.75 16.28 -5.49
N MET A 120 11.99 16.76 -6.47
CA MET A 120 11.53 15.96 -7.61
C MET A 120 12.72 15.64 -8.51
N GLU A 121 13.13 14.37 -8.55
CA GLU A 121 14.12 13.88 -9.48
C GLU A 121 13.48 13.34 -10.76
N LYS A 122 14.19 13.46 -11.88
CA LYS A 122 13.72 12.88 -13.14
C LYS A 122 13.48 11.38 -12.97
N GLY A 123 12.31 10.90 -13.41
CA GLY A 123 11.95 9.48 -13.34
C GLY A 123 11.26 9.07 -12.03
N ILE A 124 11.01 10.00 -11.10
CA ILE A 124 10.24 9.77 -9.88
C ILE A 124 9.12 10.80 -9.78
N ASP A 125 7.94 10.35 -9.36
CA ASP A 125 6.86 11.21 -8.89
C ASP A 125 6.60 10.91 -7.42
N VAL A 126 6.54 11.95 -6.59
CA VAL A 126 6.39 11.83 -5.14
C VAL A 126 5.38 12.83 -4.59
N ILE A 127 4.59 12.36 -3.62
CA ILE A 127 3.74 13.16 -2.76
C ILE A 127 4.05 12.74 -1.32
N ALA A 128 4.63 13.63 -0.52
CA ALA A 128 4.93 13.39 0.88
C ALA A 128 4.15 14.38 1.75
N PHE A 129 3.53 13.90 2.82
CA PHE A 129 2.77 14.74 3.74
C PHE A 129 2.71 14.15 5.15
N ALA A 130 2.63 15.01 6.15
CA ALA A 130 2.43 14.65 7.53
C ALA A 130 1.00 14.95 7.99
N LEU A 131 0.49 14.16 8.95
CA LEU A 131 -0.77 14.46 9.62
C LEU A 131 -0.51 15.47 10.72
N LYS A 132 -1.01 16.69 10.54
CA LYS A 132 -0.60 17.85 11.33
C LYS A 132 -0.85 17.65 12.82
N ASP A 133 -2.05 17.23 13.20
CA ASP A 133 -2.42 17.02 14.60
C ASP A 133 -1.52 15.97 15.27
N SER A 134 -1.27 14.84 14.60
CA SER A 134 -0.38 13.79 15.11
C SER A 134 1.04 14.31 15.37
N VAL A 135 1.59 15.09 14.43
CA VAL A 135 2.96 15.61 14.56
C VAL A 135 3.06 16.72 15.59
N ASP A 136 2.11 17.66 15.61
CA ASP A 136 2.10 18.78 16.53
C ASP A 136 1.91 18.30 17.99
N GLU A 137 1.02 17.34 18.21
CA GLU A 137 0.68 16.85 19.55
C GLU A 137 1.73 15.87 20.10
N PHE A 138 2.21 14.93 19.27
CA PHE A 138 3.04 13.82 19.75
C PHE A 138 4.49 13.85 19.25
N GLY A 139 4.81 14.63 18.21
CA GLY A 139 6.14 14.64 17.61
C GLY A 139 7.23 14.98 18.62
N GLY A 140 6.99 15.97 19.48
CA GLY A 140 7.94 16.40 20.50
C GLY A 140 8.35 15.30 21.49
N GLU A 141 7.46 14.36 21.80
CA GLU A 141 7.70 13.27 22.78
C GLU A 141 8.03 11.93 22.11
N MET A 142 7.90 11.86 20.79
CA MET A 142 8.05 10.63 20.01
C MET A 142 9.39 9.95 20.23
N ALA A 143 9.37 8.76 20.81
CA ALA A 143 10.56 7.96 21.08
C ALA A 143 10.82 6.90 20.01
N GLU A 144 9.80 6.47 19.29
CA GLU A 144 9.85 5.38 18.31
C GLU A 144 9.18 5.81 17.01
N LEU A 145 9.85 5.57 15.87
CA LEU A 145 9.30 5.86 14.54
C LEU A 145 9.49 4.65 13.62
N ALA A 146 8.40 4.03 13.24
CA ALA A 146 8.35 2.95 12.26
C ALA A 146 8.00 3.50 10.87
N MET A 147 8.53 2.85 9.84
CA MET A 147 8.14 3.07 8.45
C MET A 147 7.89 1.73 7.79
N ASP A 148 6.80 1.63 7.02
CA ASP A 148 6.44 0.44 6.27
C ASP A 148 5.90 0.84 4.89
N SER A 149 6.09 -0.03 3.90
CA SER A 149 5.64 0.22 2.53
C SER A 149 4.66 -0.84 2.04
N THR A 150 3.74 -0.40 1.18
CA THR A 150 2.85 -1.28 0.44
C THR A 150 2.75 -0.85 -1.01
N TRP A 151 2.53 -1.83 -1.90
CA TRP A 151 2.63 -1.68 -3.34
C TRP A 151 1.27 -1.87 -4.01
N LYS A 152 1.12 -1.33 -5.22
CA LYS A 152 -0.10 -1.45 -6.05
C LYS A 152 -1.34 -0.89 -5.36
N THR A 153 -1.18 0.23 -4.67
CA THR A 153 -2.25 0.90 -3.93
C THR A 153 -3.26 1.60 -4.85
N ASN A 154 -2.87 1.91 -6.09
CA ASN A 154 -3.73 2.51 -7.09
C ASN A 154 -3.49 1.95 -8.51
N ALA A 155 -4.32 2.39 -9.46
CA ALA A 155 -4.18 2.00 -10.86
C ALA A 155 -2.86 2.50 -11.47
N ALA A 156 -2.32 3.61 -10.95
CA ALA A 156 -1.05 4.20 -11.37
C ALA A 156 0.20 3.51 -10.77
N GLN A 157 0.04 2.41 -10.03
CA GLN A 157 1.14 1.62 -9.45
C GLN A 157 2.00 2.38 -8.44
N TYR A 158 1.42 3.34 -7.72
CA TYR A 158 2.10 3.98 -6.61
C TYR A 158 2.42 2.98 -5.49
N GLU A 159 3.60 3.18 -4.91
CA GLU A 159 4.01 2.64 -3.62
C GLU A 159 3.64 3.66 -2.54
N LEU A 160 3.10 3.18 -1.43
CA LEU A 160 2.72 3.98 -0.28
C LEU A 160 3.58 3.58 0.91
N TYR A 161 4.31 4.54 1.43
CA TYR A 161 4.97 4.47 2.72
C TYR A 161 4.08 5.10 3.78
N ALA A 162 3.95 4.44 4.92
CA ALA A 162 3.36 4.99 6.13
C ALA A 162 4.45 5.20 7.17
N LEU A 163 4.48 6.39 7.80
CA LEU A 163 5.26 6.65 8.99
C LEU A 163 4.35 6.55 10.21
N VAL A 164 4.74 5.71 11.17
CA VAL A 164 3.94 5.40 12.35
C VAL A 164 4.79 5.59 13.59
N GLY A 165 4.30 6.40 14.52
CA GLY A 165 4.88 6.59 15.84
C GLY A 165 4.17 5.76 16.90
N GLU A 166 4.76 5.68 18.08
CA GLU A 166 4.13 5.14 19.28
C GLU A 166 3.68 6.29 20.19
N ALA A 167 2.43 6.25 20.63
CA ALA A 167 1.90 7.16 21.64
C ALA A 167 0.99 6.39 22.61
N ASN A 168 1.33 6.39 23.90
CA ASN A 168 0.55 5.75 24.97
C ASN A 168 0.21 4.27 24.73
N GLY A 169 1.14 3.52 24.15
CA GLY A 169 0.98 2.10 23.79
C GLY A 169 0.13 1.88 22.53
N GLN A 170 -0.16 2.93 21.76
CA GLN A 170 -0.93 2.87 20.53
C GLN A 170 -0.09 3.30 19.32
N ALA A 171 -0.41 2.72 18.17
CA ALA A 171 0.17 3.14 16.90
C ALA A 171 -0.51 4.44 16.45
N LEU A 172 0.29 5.49 16.25
CA LEU A 172 -0.16 6.79 15.76
C LEU A 172 0.41 7.03 14.37
N VAL A 173 -0.47 7.26 13.39
CA VAL A 173 -0.03 7.60 12.04
C VAL A 173 0.51 9.03 12.02
N MET A 174 1.76 9.19 11.57
CA MET A 174 2.47 10.47 11.54
C MET A 174 2.45 11.10 10.14
N GLY A 175 2.43 10.28 9.09
CA GLY A 175 2.37 10.76 7.72
C GLY A 175 2.58 9.68 6.69
N PHE A 176 2.62 10.09 5.43
CA PHE A 176 2.70 9.20 4.28
C PHE A 176 3.65 9.72 3.22
N VAL A 177 4.21 8.79 2.43
CA VAL A 177 4.90 9.09 1.18
C VAL A 177 4.34 8.21 0.08
N CYS A 178 3.70 8.82 -0.91
CA CYS A 178 3.26 8.16 -2.13
C CYS A 178 4.33 8.38 -3.20
N THR A 179 4.89 7.31 -3.77
CA THR A 179 5.93 7.41 -4.80
C THR A 179 5.70 6.43 -5.94
N VAL A 180 6.12 6.79 -7.16
CA VAL A 180 6.19 5.87 -8.29
C VAL A 180 7.41 6.15 -9.15
N MET A 181 8.02 5.08 -9.67
CA MET A 181 9.08 5.15 -10.67
C MET A 181 8.42 5.27 -12.05
N THR A 182 8.58 6.40 -12.73
CA THR A 182 7.72 6.75 -13.89
C THR A 182 8.18 6.09 -15.19
N ASP A 183 9.42 6.32 -15.61
CA ASP A 183 9.93 5.92 -16.94
C ASP A 183 11.23 5.10 -16.88
N GLY A 184 11.67 4.71 -15.68
CA GLY A 184 12.94 4.01 -15.47
C GLY A 184 14.19 4.89 -15.67
N SER A 185 14.02 6.21 -15.84
CA SER A 185 15.15 7.15 -15.93
C SER A 185 15.66 7.64 -14.57
N ALA A 186 15.05 7.17 -13.49
CA ALA A 186 15.42 7.52 -12.13
C ALA A 186 16.87 7.14 -11.83
N ALA A 187 17.62 8.10 -11.27
CA ALA A 187 18.99 7.87 -10.88
C ALA A 187 19.07 6.81 -9.76
N LYS A 188 20.19 6.07 -9.72
CA LYS A 188 20.45 5.12 -8.64
C LYS A 188 20.39 5.83 -7.28
N GLY A 189 19.66 5.24 -6.33
CA GLY A 189 19.45 5.79 -4.98
C GLY A 189 18.49 6.99 -4.92
N ALA A 190 17.77 7.34 -5.99
CA ALA A 190 16.83 8.46 -5.96
C ALA A 190 15.68 8.22 -4.96
N LYS A 191 15.21 6.96 -4.85
CA LYS A 191 14.26 6.54 -3.82
C LYS A 191 14.81 6.79 -2.40
N GLU A 192 16.06 6.40 -2.13
CA GLU A 192 16.72 6.64 -0.84
C GLU A 192 16.82 8.14 -0.53
N ARG A 193 17.15 8.99 -1.51
CA ARG A 193 17.25 10.45 -1.32
C ARG A 193 15.90 11.07 -0.98
N MET A 194 14.85 10.71 -1.70
CA MET A 194 13.47 11.15 -1.44
C MET A 194 12.99 10.73 -0.03
N LEU A 195 13.23 9.48 0.36
CA LEU A 195 12.92 9.01 1.72
C LEU A 195 13.75 9.78 2.76
N THR A 196 15.02 10.04 2.49
CA THR A 196 15.91 10.80 3.38
C THR A 196 15.42 12.23 3.60
N GLU A 197 14.96 12.93 2.55
CA GLU A 197 14.40 14.29 2.68
C GLU A 197 13.13 14.29 3.50
N THR A 198 12.23 13.33 3.26
CA THR A 198 11.03 13.15 4.09
C THR A 198 11.40 12.92 5.55
N LEU A 199 12.34 12.01 5.83
CA LEU A 199 12.77 11.70 7.19
C LEU A 199 13.47 12.87 7.88
N ARG A 200 14.15 13.76 7.15
CA ARG A 200 14.70 15.01 7.71
C ARG A 200 13.61 15.94 8.21
N TRP A 201 12.50 16.04 7.49
CA TRP A 201 11.34 16.80 7.94
C TRP A 201 10.80 16.20 9.26
N PHE A 202 10.64 14.88 9.34
CA PHE A 202 10.21 14.22 10.58
C PHE A 202 11.23 14.36 11.71
N LYS A 203 12.54 14.35 11.44
CA LYS A 203 13.55 14.58 12.48
C LYS A 203 13.41 15.94 13.15
N LYS A 204 13.09 16.98 12.36
CA LYS A 204 12.91 18.33 12.87
C LYS A 204 11.72 18.42 13.84
N HIS A 205 10.63 17.69 13.54
CA HIS A 205 9.39 17.71 14.33
C HIS A 205 9.34 16.62 15.40
N CYS A 206 10.12 15.55 15.23
CA CYS A 206 10.28 14.44 16.16
C CYS A 206 11.74 14.33 16.65
N PRO A 207 12.24 15.32 17.41
CA PRO A 207 13.65 15.40 17.77
C PRO A 207 14.09 14.27 18.71
N ASN A 208 13.15 13.69 19.48
CA ASN A 208 13.41 12.76 20.56
C ASN A 208 13.39 11.27 20.16
N VAL A 209 13.24 10.96 18.87
CA VAL A 209 13.25 9.57 18.38
C VAL A 209 14.55 8.88 18.75
N ARG A 210 14.42 7.75 19.45
CA ARG A 210 15.49 6.86 19.93
C ARG A 210 15.49 5.51 19.25
N PHE A 211 14.35 5.10 18.67
CA PHE A 211 14.21 3.83 17.98
C PHE A 211 13.58 4.05 16.61
N THR A 212 14.10 3.36 15.60
CA THR A 212 13.48 3.34 14.27
C THR A 212 13.28 1.91 13.80
N LEU A 213 12.16 1.65 13.12
CA LEU A 213 11.82 0.31 12.64
C LEU A 213 11.39 0.32 11.18
N THR A 214 11.83 -0.68 10.41
CA THR A 214 11.39 -0.88 9.02
C THR A 214 11.27 -2.35 8.63
N ASP A 215 10.72 -2.63 7.46
CA ASP A 215 10.94 -3.95 6.85
C ASP A 215 12.43 -4.11 6.45
N LYS A 216 12.76 -5.29 5.95
CA LYS A 216 14.06 -5.69 5.38
C LYS A 216 14.36 -5.07 4.01
N ASP A 217 13.71 -3.96 3.66
CA ASP A 217 13.96 -3.27 2.38
C ASP A 217 15.24 -2.45 2.45
N TRP A 218 16.12 -2.59 1.45
CA TRP A 218 17.40 -1.89 1.44
C TRP A 218 17.26 -0.38 1.27
N SER A 219 16.24 0.11 0.58
CA SER A 219 16.02 1.55 0.46
C SER A 219 15.53 2.15 1.77
N GLU A 220 14.70 1.43 2.52
CA GLU A 220 14.26 1.79 3.88
C GLU A 220 15.42 1.74 4.89
N ILE A 221 16.16 0.62 4.90
CA ILE A 221 17.32 0.43 5.76
C ILE A 221 18.38 1.45 5.40
N ASN A 222 18.73 1.68 4.13
CA ASN A 222 19.74 2.68 3.81
C ASN A 222 19.24 4.07 4.19
N ALA A 223 17.98 4.39 3.88
CA ALA A 223 17.38 5.64 4.30
C ALA A 223 17.42 5.83 5.82
N LEU A 224 17.46 4.77 6.66
CA LEU A 224 17.48 4.85 8.14
C LEU A 224 18.76 4.39 8.87
N CYS A 225 19.69 3.73 8.22
CA CYS A 225 20.87 3.11 8.83
C CYS A 225 22.17 3.47 8.12
N SER A 226 22.12 3.88 6.86
CA SER A 226 23.34 4.07 6.11
C SER A 226 24.19 5.17 6.77
N PRO A 227 25.50 4.94 6.94
CA PRO A 227 26.41 5.94 7.49
C PRO A 227 26.50 7.20 6.64
N TYR A 228 26.01 7.15 5.39
CA TYR A 228 26.00 8.27 4.45
C TYR A 228 24.68 9.07 4.45
N THR A 229 23.57 8.51 4.96
CA THR A 229 22.23 9.14 4.88
C THR A 229 21.56 9.33 6.23
N LEU A 230 21.61 8.39 7.21
CA LEU A 230 20.85 8.52 8.47
C LEU A 230 21.61 8.40 9.80
N ARG A 231 22.90 8.01 9.83
CA ARG A 231 23.79 8.62 10.85
C ARG A 231 23.77 10.16 10.74
N THR A 232 23.21 10.70 9.66
CA THR A 232 22.98 12.12 9.41
C THR A 232 21.62 12.62 9.92
N VAL A 233 20.54 11.82 9.92
CA VAL A 233 19.18 12.29 10.29
C VAL A 233 18.78 11.87 11.71
N PHE A 234 18.84 10.58 12.09
CA PHE A 234 18.67 10.15 13.49
C PHE A 234 19.97 9.50 14.02
N PRO A 235 21.06 10.26 14.21
CA PRO A 235 22.39 9.73 14.58
C PRO A 235 22.40 8.88 15.86
N ASN A 236 21.50 9.21 16.80
CA ASN A 236 21.43 8.60 18.12
C ASN A 236 20.33 7.55 18.24
N ALA A 237 19.54 7.34 17.18
CA ALA A 237 18.49 6.33 17.21
C ALA A 237 19.07 4.94 16.93
N LYS A 238 18.61 3.95 17.68
CA LYS A 238 18.88 2.54 17.42
C LYS A 238 17.87 2.04 16.39
N HIS A 239 18.33 1.76 15.20
CA HIS A 239 17.52 1.10 14.19
C HIS A 239 17.37 -0.41 14.46
N GLN A 240 16.19 -0.94 14.16
CA GLN A 240 15.87 -2.36 14.23
C GLN A 240 15.00 -2.76 13.03
N ILE A 241 15.11 -4.00 12.58
CA ILE A 241 14.11 -4.55 11.65
C ILE A 241 12.84 -4.80 12.46
N CYS A 242 11.69 -4.45 11.88
CA CYS A 242 10.38 -4.70 12.46
C CYS A 242 10.23 -6.17 12.83
N TYR A 243 9.99 -6.44 14.12
CA TYR A 243 9.91 -7.80 14.66
C TYR A 243 8.82 -8.62 13.98
N TRP A 244 7.65 -8.01 13.70
CA TRP A 244 6.56 -8.68 13.00
C TRP A 244 6.98 -9.14 11.61
N HIS A 245 7.63 -8.25 10.84
CA HIS A 245 8.15 -8.60 9.51
C HIS A 245 9.22 -9.70 9.57
N ALA A 246 10.09 -9.67 10.56
CA ALA A 246 11.10 -10.69 10.76
C ALA A 246 10.48 -12.07 11.06
N ILE A 247 9.51 -12.15 11.98
CA ILE A 247 8.81 -13.39 12.31
C ILE A 247 8.01 -13.89 11.10
N LYS A 248 7.21 -13.04 10.48
CA LYS A 248 6.42 -13.40 9.30
C LYS A 248 7.31 -13.94 8.18
N TYR A 249 8.44 -13.29 7.91
CA TYR A 249 9.40 -13.76 6.92
C TYR A 249 9.93 -15.16 7.27
N ILE A 250 10.27 -15.42 8.54
CA ILE A 250 10.72 -16.74 8.99
C ILE A 250 9.61 -17.78 8.82
N GLU A 251 8.39 -17.47 9.25
CA GLU A 251 7.23 -18.37 9.14
C GLU A 251 6.91 -18.72 7.68
N GLU A 252 6.84 -17.72 6.80
CA GLU A 252 6.66 -17.92 5.35
C GLU A 252 7.77 -18.80 4.77
N ARG A 253 9.03 -18.53 5.13
CA ARG A 253 10.17 -19.28 4.63
C ARG A 253 10.21 -20.72 5.12
N LEU A 254 9.76 -20.98 6.36
CA LEU A 254 9.64 -22.33 6.92
C LEU A 254 8.45 -23.10 6.34
N ALA A 255 7.38 -22.40 5.96
CA ALA A 255 6.22 -23.00 5.32
C ALA A 255 6.45 -23.31 3.83
N GLU A 256 7.33 -22.57 3.16
CA GLU A 256 7.70 -22.81 1.78
C GLU A 256 8.60 -24.05 1.64
N ASN A 257 8.19 -25.00 0.80
CA ASN A 257 9.03 -26.13 0.40
C ASN A 257 10.01 -25.74 -0.73
N LYS A 258 10.64 -24.56 -0.61
CA LYS A 258 11.67 -24.09 -1.54
C LYS A 258 13.04 -24.35 -0.92
N PRO A 259 14.03 -24.84 -1.70
CA PRO A 259 15.38 -24.95 -1.19
C PRO A 259 15.88 -23.58 -0.71
N LEU A 260 16.66 -23.60 0.37
CA LEU A 260 17.29 -22.37 0.87
C LEU A 260 18.17 -21.76 -0.22
N ALA A 261 18.26 -20.43 -0.22
CA ALA A 261 19.25 -19.75 -1.05
C ALA A 261 20.66 -20.24 -0.67
N ALA A 262 21.56 -20.29 -1.64
CA ALA A 262 22.95 -20.65 -1.39
C ALA A 262 23.57 -19.67 -0.38
N TYR A 263 23.99 -20.16 0.78
CA TYR A 263 24.65 -19.38 1.81
C TYR A 263 26.13 -19.77 1.88
N ASP A 264 27.02 -18.77 1.80
CA ASP A 264 28.45 -18.95 1.96
C ASP A 264 28.92 -18.28 3.27
N PRO A 265 29.18 -19.07 4.34
CA PRO A 265 29.64 -18.50 5.62
C PRO A 265 30.97 -17.77 5.50
N ARG A 266 31.80 -18.07 4.49
CA ARG A 266 33.07 -17.38 4.27
C ARG A 266 32.83 -15.98 3.73
N LYS A 267 31.92 -15.83 2.75
CA LYS A 267 31.48 -14.51 2.26
C LYS A 267 30.81 -13.71 3.38
N ALA A 268 30.05 -14.35 4.26
CA ALA A 268 29.46 -13.67 5.41
C ALA A 268 30.52 -13.24 6.44
N HIS A 269 31.50 -14.10 6.75
CA HIS A 269 32.59 -13.82 7.70
C HIS A 269 33.55 -12.71 7.25
N THR A 270 33.71 -12.48 5.94
CA THR A 270 34.49 -11.31 5.47
C THR A 270 33.84 -10.00 5.89
N VAL A 271 32.51 -9.94 5.92
CA VAL A 271 31.72 -8.78 6.33
C VAL A 271 31.48 -8.75 7.85
N PHE A 272 31.16 -9.89 8.44
CA PHE A 272 30.75 -10.03 9.84
C PHE A 272 31.63 -11.04 10.58
N LYS A 273 32.67 -10.53 11.25
CA LYS A 273 33.71 -11.36 11.91
C LYS A 273 33.19 -12.32 12.99
N PHE A 274 32.01 -12.08 13.53
CA PHE A 274 31.40 -12.94 14.55
C PHE A 274 30.77 -14.22 13.98
N ILE A 275 30.50 -14.27 12.67
CA ILE A 275 29.94 -15.46 12.03
C ILE A 275 31.04 -16.51 11.91
N ASP A 276 30.82 -17.73 12.39
CA ASP A 276 31.79 -18.81 12.22
C ASP A 276 31.90 -19.18 10.71
N PRO A 277 33.07 -19.08 10.08
CA PRO A 277 33.25 -19.38 8.65
C PRO A 277 33.03 -20.87 8.32
N THR A 278 32.93 -21.72 9.33
CA THR A 278 32.61 -23.15 9.22
C THR A 278 31.13 -23.46 9.43
N TRP A 279 30.32 -22.49 9.85
CA TRP A 279 28.90 -22.66 10.04
C TRP A 279 28.19 -22.81 8.69
N ALA A 280 27.77 -24.03 8.35
CA ALA A 280 26.89 -24.27 7.22
C ALA A 280 25.47 -24.50 7.74
N PRO A 281 24.46 -23.73 7.29
CA PRO A 281 23.08 -24.20 7.42
C PRO A 281 23.03 -25.54 6.68
N GLY A 282 22.40 -26.57 7.28
CA GLY A 282 22.48 -27.99 6.85
C GLY A 282 21.92 -28.34 5.46
N VAL A 283 21.93 -27.39 4.52
CA VAL A 283 21.52 -27.52 3.12
C VAL A 283 22.77 -27.36 2.26
N THR A 284 23.50 -28.45 2.07
CA THR A 284 24.61 -28.51 1.11
C THR A 284 24.08 -28.53 -0.31
N ARG A 285 24.40 -27.48 -1.07
CA ARG A 285 24.37 -27.32 -2.54
C ARG A 285 23.71 -28.46 -3.32
N GLY A 286 22.46 -28.27 -3.74
CA GLY A 286 22.04 -28.69 -5.07
C GLY A 286 22.47 -27.61 -6.07
N ASP A 287 22.88 -28.01 -7.27
CA ASP A 287 23.28 -27.10 -8.35
C ASP A 287 22.11 -26.19 -8.75
N ILE A 288 21.99 -25.04 -8.09
CA ILE A 288 21.06 -23.98 -8.46
C ILE A 288 21.93 -22.77 -8.79
N LYS A 289 21.80 -22.27 -10.02
CA LYS A 289 22.43 -21.01 -10.45
C LYS A 289 22.13 -19.94 -9.40
N GLU A 290 23.18 -19.27 -8.89
CA GLU A 290 23.07 -18.06 -8.06
C GLU A 290 22.08 -17.10 -8.75
N TYR A 291 20.87 -16.99 -8.20
CA TYR A 291 19.78 -16.13 -8.67
C TYR A 291 19.54 -14.96 -7.72
N LEU A 292 20.49 -14.74 -6.80
CA LEU A 292 20.47 -13.72 -5.77
C LEU A 292 21.89 -13.20 -5.62
N ASP A 293 22.36 -12.49 -6.64
CA ASP A 293 23.40 -11.50 -6.40
C ASP A 293 22.68 -10.18 -6.05
N GLY A 294 23.28 -9.32 -5.23
CA GLY A 294 22.63 -8.09 -4.75
C GLY A 294 22.15 -7.11 -5.83
N ARG A 295 22.24 -7.46 -7.12
CA ARG A 295 21.58 -6.77 -8.23
C ARG A 295 20.12 -7.17 -8.40
N ASP A 296 19.64 -8.29 -7.86
CA ASP A 296 18.24 -8.72 -8.05
C ASP A 296 17.21 -7.77 -7.39
N VAL A 297 17.61 -7.07 -6.32
CA VAL A 297 16.77 -6.05 -5.67
C VAL A 297 16.75 -4.73 -6.47
N GLU A 298 17.84 -4.42 -7.20
CA GLU A 298 17.87 -3.28 -8.14
C GLU A 298 17.26 -3.64 -9.50
N LEU A 299 17.30 -4.91 -9.90
CA LEU A 299 16.65 -5.42 -11.11
C LEU A 299 15.13 -5.45 -10.94
N ASP A 300 14.58 -5.76 -9.76
CA ASP A 300 13.13 -5.59 -9.55
C ASP A 300 12.70 -4.12 -9.64
N GLY A 301 13.57 -3.17 -9.26
CA GLY A 301 13.32 -1.74 -9.44
C GLY A 301 13.42 -1.26 -10.90
N ASN A 302 14.27 -1.87 -11.73
CA ASN A 302 14.52 -1.49 -13.13
C ASN A 302 13.77 -2.33 -14.17
N GLU A 303 13.45 -3.59 -13.91
CA GLU A 303 12.63 -4.47 -14.77
C GLU A 303 11.17 -3.99 -14.83
N GLN A 304 10.71 -3.22 -13.84
CA GLN A 304 9.36 -2.66 -13.82
C GLN A 304 9.15 -1.54 -14.85
N GLY A 305 10.22 -0.89 -15.34
CA GLY A 305 10.17 -0.06 -16.56
C GLY A 305 9.86 -0.88 -17.82
N GLY A 306 10.16 -2.19 -17.81
CA GLY A 306 9.80 -3.14 -18.86
C GLY A 306 8.34 -3.56 -18.86
N ILE A 307 7.65 -3.46 -17.71
CA ILE A 307 6.20 -3.73 -17.61
C ILE A 307 5.41 -2.67 -18.38
N ARG A 308 5.85 -1.41 -18.40
CA ARG A 308 5.24 -0.35 -19.21
C ARG A 308 5.28 -0.70 -20.71
N LYS A 309 6.43 -1.16 -21.23
CA LYS A 309 6.54 -1.68 -22.62
C LYS A 309 5.67 -2.92 -22.88
N ARG A 310 5.58 -3.85 -21.93
CA ARG A 310 4.71 -5.05 -22.04
C ARG A 310 3.22 -4.70 -22.06
N LEU A 311 2.80 -3.73 -21.25
CA LEU A 311 1.41 -3.25 -21.19
C LEU A 311 1.04 -2.38 -22.40
N THR A 312 1.96 -1.54 -22.89
CA THR A 312 1.74 -0.81 -24.15
C THR A 312 1.65 -1.76 -25.34
N ALA A 313 2.51 -2.79 -25.40
CA ALA A 313 2.42 -3.82 -26.43
C ALA A 313 1.11 -4.64 -26.34
N GLN A 314 0.62 -4.96 -25.13
CA GLN A 314 -0.67 -5.63 -24.97
C GLN A 314 -1.87 -4.73 -25.34
N ARG A 315 -1.77 -3.41 -25.13
CA ARG A 315 -2.78 -2.44 -25.56
C ARG A 315 -2.77 -2.20 -27.07
N GLU A 316 -1.61 -2.22 -27.72
CA GLU A 316 -1.51 -2.11 -29.19
C GLU A 316 -2.04 -3.34 -29.91
N VAL A 317 -1.87 -4.54 -29.35
CA VAL A 317 -2.44 -5.79 -29.91
C VAL A 317 -3.96 -5.88 -29.75
N SER A 318 -4.56 -5.09 -28.85
CA SER A 318 -6.02 -5.04 -28.64
C SER A 318 -6.75 -4.07 -29.59
N ASN A 319 -6.02 -3.34 -30.43
CA ASN A 319 -6.56 -2.36 -31.39
C ASN A 319 -6.32 -2.74 -32.87
N VAL A 320 -6.13 -4.03 -33.16
CA VAL A 320 -6.12 -4.58 -34.54
C VAL A 320 -7.34 -5.45 -34.77
#